data_AF-A0A3D1IA66-F1
#
_entry.id   AF-A0A3D1IA66-F1
#
_cell.length_a   1.000
_cell.length_b   1.000
_cell.length_c   1.000
_cell.angle_alpha   90.00
_cell.angle_beta   90.00
_cell.angle_gamma   90.00
#
_symmetry.space_group_name_H-M   'P 1'
#
loop_
_entity.id
_entity.type
_entity.pdbx_description
1 polymer ?
#
loop_
_entity_poly.entity_id
_entity_poly.type
_entity_poly.pdbx_seq_one_letter_code
_entity_poly.pdbx_strand_id
1 'polypeptide(L)'
;MNISIASFSFHGALAEGTIDVFGYLEACRYRYHLLTADIWNGLLGSDVEVQLDEDRLRKVRQAMDERDLVCVNYHADGCHVWEDDPEVRARH
;
A
#
# COMPACT_ATOMS: atom_id res chain seq x y z
N MET A 1 0.64 -18.32 13.60
CA MET A 1 0.76 -18.45 12.14
C MET A 1 0.88 -17.04 11.59
N ASN A 2 1.96 -16.71 10.88
CA ASN A 2 2.22 -15.36 10.38
C ASN A 2 1.73 -15.26 8.93
N ILE A 3 0.52 -14.72 8.74
CA ILE A 3 -0.10 -14.55 7.42
C ILE A 3 -0.30 -13.07 7.18
N SER A 4 0.06 -12.62 5.98
CA SER A 4 -0.35 -11.32 5.44
C SER A 4 -1.18 -11.53 4.18
N ILE A 5 -2.07 -10.59 3.89
CA ILE A 5 -2.85 -10.54 2.65
C ILE A 5 -2.29 -9.38 1.83
N ALA A 6 -1.78 -9.69 0.64
CA ALA A 6 -1.30 -8.68 -0.29
C ALA A 6 -2.40 -7.65 -0.56
N SER A 7 -2.14 -6.36 -0.36
CA SER A 7 -3.21 -5.37 -0.52
C SER A 7 -3.69 -5.25 -1.96
N PHE A 8 -2.89 -5.70 -2.95
CA PHE A 8 -3.34 -5.87 -4.33
C PHE A 8 -4.56 -6.78 -4.42
N SER A 9 -4.78 -7.74 -3.52
CA SER A 9 -6.00 -8.56 -3.50
C SER A 9 -7.31 -7.74 -3.34
N PHE A 10 -7.21 -6.47 -2.97
CA PHE A 10 -8.32 -5.53 -2.86
C PHE A 10 -8.42 -4.56 -4.06
N HIS A 11 -7.63 -4.74 -5.13
CA HIS A 11 -7.58 -3.80 -6.26
C HIS A 11 -8.95 -3.57 -6.92
N GLY A 12 -9.81 -4.60 -6.99
CA GLY A 12 -11.17 -4.48 -7.52
C GLY A 12 -12.07 -3.61 -6.63
N ALA A 13 -12.03 -3.85 -5.31
CA ALA A 13 -12.77 -3.04 -4.35
C ALA A 13 -12.27 -1.59 -4.31
N LEU A 14 -10.96 -1.38 -4.47
CA LEU A 14 -10.36 -0.05 -4.60
C LEU A 14 -10.87 0.66 -5.86
N ALA A 15 -10.88 -0.02 -7.00
CA ALA A 15 -11.39 0.51 -8.26
C ALA A 15 -12.88 0.85 -8.21
N GLU A 16 -13.66 0.11 -7.44
CA GLU A 16 -15.09 0.38 -7.19
C GLU A 16 -15.32 1.47 -6.13
N GLY A 17 -14.27 1.98 -5.48
CA GLY A 17 -14.37 2.96 -4.40
C GLY A 17 -15.00 2.42 -3.12
N THR A 18 -15.07 1.09 -2.96
CA THR A 18 -15.66 0.44 -1.78
C THR A 18 -14.66 0.19 -0.66
N ILE A 19 -13.36 0.37 -0.95
CA ILE A 19 -12.29 0.32 0.04
C ILE A 19 -11.18 1.32 -0.32
N ASP A 20 -10.51 1.85 0.69
CA ASP A 20 -9.26 2.59 0.56
C ASP A 20 -8.17 1.95 1.44
N VAL A 21 -7.01 2.59 1.56
CA VAL A 21 -5.93 2.09 2.41
C VAL A 21 -6.36 1.91 3.87
N PHE A 22 -7.22 2.78 4.41
CA PHE A 22 -7.65 2.70 5.80
C PHE A 22 -8.65 1.57 6.02
N GLY A 23 -9.57 1.38 5.07
CA GLY A 23 -10.48 0.24 5.05
C GLY A 23 -9.73 -1.09 4.93
N TYR A 24 -8.66 -1.15 4.13
CA TYR A 24 -7.78 -2.33 4.06
C TYR A 24 -7.15 -2.64 5.43
N LEU A 25 -6.57 -1.63 6.10
CA LEU A 25 -5.96 -1.80 7.42
C LEU A 25 -6.98 -2.25 8.48
N GLU A 26 -8.18 -1.67 8.45
CA GLU A 26 -9.29 -2.10 9.30
C GLU A 26 -9.69 -3.55 9.04
N ALA A 27 -9.80 -3.95 7.77
CA ALA A 27 -10.12 -5.32 7.40
C ALA A 27 -9.02 -6.29 7.86
N CYS A 28 -7.74 -5.98 7.65
CA CYS A 28 -6.64 -6.80 8.16
C CYS A 28 -6.76 -7.02 9.67
N ARG A 29 -6.96 -5.96 10.45
CA ARG A 29 -7.02 -6.07 11.90
C ARG A 29 -8.28 -6.76 12.40
N TYR A 30 -9.46 -6.35 11.94
CA TYR A 30 -10.73 -6.71 12.59
C TYR A 30 -11.53 -7.76 11.84
N ARG A 31 -11.43 -7.82 10.50
CA ARG A 31 -12.15 -8.82 9.69
C ARG A 31 -11.35 -10.11 9.51
N TYR A 32 -10.04 -9.98 9.30
CA TYR A 32 -9.16 -11.12 9.06
C TYR A 32 -8.27 -11.46 10.28
N HIS A 33 -8.36 -10.69 11.36
CA HIS A 33 -7.65 -10.91 12.62
C HIS A 33 -6.12 -11.06 12.46
N LEU A 34 -5.54 -10.24 11.60
CA LEU A 34 -4.11 -10.21 11.32
C LEU A 34 -3.39 -9.20 12.22
N LEU A 35 -2.08 -9.40 12.33
CA LEU A 35 -1.11 -8.46 12.95
C LEU A 35 -0.16 -7.87 11.91
N THR A 36 -0.41 -8.13 10.63
CA THR A 36 0.47 -7.73 9.53
C THR A 36 -0.32 -7.02 8.45
N ALA A 37 0.36 -6.12 7.76
CA ALA A 37 -0.09 -5.48 6.54
C ALA A 37 0.97 -5.70 5.45
N ASP A 38 0.51 -5.82 4.22
CA ASP A 38 1.30 -5.83 3.00
C ASP A 38 0.79 -4.69 2.14
N ILE A 39 1.66 -3.76 1.75
CA ILE A 39 1.24 -2.51 1.10
C ILE A 39 1.70 -2.51 -0.35
N TRP A 40 0.74 -2.39 -1.27
CA TRP A 40 0.95 -2.05 -2.67
C TRP A 40 0.79 -0.54 -2.88
N ASN A 41 1.72 0.10 -3.59
CA ASN A 41 1.71 1.55 -3.82
C ASN A 41 0.42 2.05 -4.50
N GLY A 42 -0.23 1.25 -5.36
CA GLY A 42 -1.52 1.63 -5.94
C GLY A 42 -2.66 1.79 -4.91
N LEU A 43 -2.57 1.15 -3.74
CA LEU A 43 -3.50 1.38 -2.63
C LEU A 43 -3.27 2.74 -1.95
N LEU A 44 -2.05 3.27 -2.06
CA LEU A 44 -1.70 4.58 -1.51
C LEU A 44 -2.16 5.71 -2.44
N GLY A 45 -2.23 5.52 -3.75
CA GLY A 45 -2.70 6.56 -4.67
C GLY A 45 -2.60 6.17 -6.14
N SER A 46 -3.24 6.98 -6.99
CA SER A 46 -3.28 6.82 -8.44
C SER A 46 -1.97 7.17 -9.16
N ASP A 47 -1.11 7.95 -8.52
CA ASP A 47 0.09 8.55 -9.09
C ASP A 47 1.18 8.71 -8.02
N VAL A 48 2.40 8.99 -8.47
CA VAL A 48 3.59 9.01 -7.61
C VAL A 48 3.54 10.18 -6.61
N GLU A 49 2.96 11.32 -7.00
CA GLU A 49 2.83 12.49 -6.15
C GLU A 49 1.94 12.20 -4.94
N VAL A 50 0.82 11.52 -5.12
CA VAL A 50 -0.05 11.09 -4.02
C VAL A 50 0.58 9.95 -3.22
N GLN A 51 1.27 9.01 -3.88
CA GLN A 51 1.94 7.89 -3.19
C GLN A 51 3.08 8.35 -2.27
N LEU A 52 3.77 9.44 -2.65
CA LEU A 52 4.90 10.01 -1.91
C LEU A 52 4.53 11.20 -1.02
N ASP A 53 3.25 11.56 -0.91
CA ASP A 53 2.78 12.60 0.01
C ASP A 53 3.09 12.20 1.46
N GLU A 54 4.03 12.92 2.07
CA GLU A 54 4.52 12.64 3.42
C GLU A 54 3.41 12.73 4.47
N ASP A 55 2.49 13.70 4.37
CA ASP A 55 1.39 13.86 5.32
C ASP A 55 0.41 12.69 5.22
N ARG A 56 0.19 12.19 4.00
CA ARG A 56 -0.62 10.98 3.77
C ARG A 56 0.06 9.74 4.32
N LEU A 57 1.35 9.54 4.03
CA LEU A 57 2.12 8.39 4.51
C LEU A 57 2.18 8.35 6.05
N ARG A 58 2.32 9.51 6.71
CA ARG A 58 2.26 9.63 8.17
C ARG A 58 0.91 9.15 8.73
N LYS A 59 -0.20 9.52 8.09
CA LYS A 59 -1.54 9.04 8.49
C LYS A 59 -1.70 7.54 8.30
N VAL A 60 -1.18 6.98 7.21
CA VAL A 60 -1.18 5.52 6.97
C VAL A 60 -0.37 4.80 8.05
N ARG A 61 0.84 5.28 8.36
CA ARG A 61 1.67 4.73 9.44
C ARG A 61 0.98 4.80 10.79
N GLN A 62 0.39 5.94 11.13
CA GLN A 62 -0.38 6.10 12.36
C GLN A 62 -1.56 5.10 12.42
N ALA A 63 -2.31 4.94 11.33
CA ALA A 63 -3.42 4.00 11.28
C ALA A 63 -2.96 2.54 11.47
N MET A 64 -1.78 2.19 10.98
CA MET A 64 -1.16 0.89 11.24
C MET A 64 -0.76 0.74 12.72
N ASP A 65 -0.14 1.76 13.33
CA ASP A 65 0.26 1.75 14.74
C ASP A 65 -0.93 1.60 15.68
N GLU A 66 -2.01 2.34 15.44
CA GLU A 66 -3.27 2.24 16.21
C GLU A 66 -3.92 0.85 16.16
N ARG A 67 -3.55 0.03 15.16
CA ARG A 67 -4.11 -1.32 14.92
C ARG A 67 -3.11 -2.43 15.25
N ASP A 68 -1.93 -2.09 15.78
CA ASP A 68 -0.82 -3.02 16.01
C ASP A 68 -0.43 -3.81 14.75
N LEU A 69 -0.47 -3.15 13.58
CA LEU A 69 -0.12 -3.77 12.29
C LEU A 69 1.34 -3.53 11.92
N VAL A 70 2.04 -4.62 11.62
CA VAL A 70 3.41 -4.59 11.10
C VAL A 70 3.39 -4.63 9.58
N CYS A 71 4.02 -3.66 8.92
CA CYS A 71 4.27 -3.75 7.49
C CYS A 71 5.32 -4.84 7.26
N VAL A 72 4.94 -5.94 6.62
CA VAL A 72 5.86 -7.08 6.38
C VAL A 72 6.31 -7.15 4.93
N ASN A 73 5.69 -6.40 4.03
CA ASN A 73 6.03 -6.34 2.61
C ASN A 73 5.52 -5.03 1.99
N TYR A 74 6.25 -4.51 1.02
CA TYR A 74 5.89 -3.33 0.23
C TYR A 74 6.09 -3.63 -1.26
N HIS A 75 5.01 -3.59 -2.05
CA HIS A 75 5.00 -3.79 -3.49
C HIS A 75 4.99 -2.42 -4.18
N ALA A 76 5.97 -2.21 -5.05
CA ALA A 76 6.09 -0.99 -5.83
C ALA A 76 5.90 -1.30 -7.31
N ASP A 77 4.77 -0.87 -7.86
CA ASP A 77 4.53 -0.90 -9.30
C ASP A 77 5.15 0.34 -9.97
N GLY A 78 5.51 0.19 -11.25
CA GLY A 78 6.08 1.26 -12.05
C GLY A 78 7.61 1.38 -11.92
N CYS A 79 8.26 0.56 -11.09
CA CYS A 79 9.71 0.50 -11.01
C CYS A 79 10.32 -0.06 -12.30
N HIS A 80 10.90 0.80 -13.13
CA HIS A 80 11.58 0.39 -14.37
C HIS A 80 13.11 0.44 -14.22
N VAL A 81 13.62 -0.43 -13.36
CA VAL A 81 15.05 -0.50 -12.99
C VAL A 81 15.99 -0.89 -14.15
N TRP A 82 15.47 -1.57 -15.19
CA TRP A 82 16.19 -1.98 -16.40
C TRP A 82 15.71 -1.17 -17.62
N GLU A 83 15.71 0.15 -17.48
CA GLU A 83 15.47 1.08 -18.59
C GLU A 83 16.78 1.43 -19.31
N ASP A 84 16.81 1.38 -20.64
CA ASP A 84 18.00 1.71 -21.44
C ASP A 84 18.23 3.23 -21.45
N ASP A 85 17.15 4.01 -21.54
CA ASP A 85 17.23 5.47 -21.56
C ASP A 85 17.54 6.02 -20.15
N PRO A 86 18.69 6.70 -19.95
CA PRO A 86 19.07 7.22 -18.64
C PRO A 86 18.11 8.29 -18.09
N GLU A 87 17.45 9.06 -18.96
CA GLU A 87 16.48 10.06 -18.52
C GLU A 87 15.17 9.41 -18.09
N VAL A 88 14.71 8.37 -18.80
CA VAL A 88 13.51 7.62 -18.42
C VAL A 88 13.77 6.86 -17.13
N ARG A 89 14.94 6.22 -16.99
CA ARG A 89 15.32 5.50 -15.77
C ARG A 89 15.38 6.40 -14.54
N ALA A 90 15.77 7.66 -14.70
CA ALA A 90 15.84 8.63 -13.60
C ALA A 90 14.47 9.19 -13.19
N ARG A 91 13.44 9.05 -14.04
CA ARG A 91 12.06 9.49 -13.74
C ARG A 91 11.23 8.46 -12.97
N HIS A 92 11.63 7.19 -12.99
CA HIS A 92 10.98 6.07 -12.30
C HIS A 92 11.64 5.78 -10.94
#